data_AF-A0A6A7RXU4-F1
#
_entry.id   AF-A0A6A7RXU4-F1
#
_cell.length_a   1.000
_cell.length_b   1.000
_cell.length_c   1.000
_cell.angle_alpha   90.00
_cell.angle_beta   90.00
_cell.angle_gamma   90.00
#
_symmetry.space_group_name_H-M   'P 1'
#
loop_
_entity.id
_entity.type
_entity.pdbx_description
1 polymer ?
#
loop_
_entity_poly.entity_id
_entity_poly.type
_entity_poly.pdbx_seq_one_letter_code
_entity_poly.pdbx_strand_id
1 'polypeptide(L)'
;AETTRVMSLLLGAIASVSLLVGGIGIMNIMLVSVTERTREIGIRMAIGARQKDIRSQFLLEALMISIAGCLIGLLLGIGGALLINAISDMVIVISGGSVLVAFGVAAGIGIFFGFYPARRAAALDPIEALRHQ
;
A
#
# COMPACT_ATOMS: atom_id res chain seq x y z
N ALA A 1 -32.58 13.71 -4.07
CA ALA A 1 -31.33 14.41 -3.71
C ALA A 1 -30.75 13.87 -2.40
N GLU A 2 -31.54 13.73 -1.33
CA GLU A 2 -31.08 13.13 -0.06
C GLU A 2 -30.63 11.67 -0.21
N THR A 3 -31.38 10.85 -0.93
CA THR A 3 -31.05 9.42 -1.15
C THR A 3 -29.70 9.23 -1.85
N THR A 4 -29.40 10.01 -2.89
CA THR A 4 -28.10 9.97 -3.58
C THR A 4 -26.96 10.38 -2.64
N ARG A 5 -27.14 11.43 -1.82
CA ARG A 5 -26.13 11.87 -0.86
C ARG A 5 -25.86 10.80 0.21
N VAL A 6 -26.91 10.18 0.75
CA VAL A 6 -26.77 9.08 1.72
C VAL A 6 -26.04 7.89 1.10
N MET A 7 -26.39 7.49 -0.12
CA MET A 7 -25.70 6.40 -0.83
C MET A 7 -24.22 6.71 -1.11
N SER A 8 -23.89 7.93 -1.53
CA SER A 8 -22.49 8.33 -1.73
C SER A 8 -21.68 8.29 -0.43
N LEU A 9 -22.28 8.71 0.69
CA LEU A 9 -21.63 8.68 2.00
C LEU A 9 -21.40 7.25 2.48
N LEU A 10 -22.38 6.36 2.28
CA LEU A 10 -22.30 4.95 2.62
C LEU A 10 -21.20 4.25 1.80
N LEU A 11 -21.19 4.45 0.47
CA LEU A 11 -20.16 3.90 -0.42
C LEU A 11 -18.77 4.44 -0.06
N GLY A 12 -18.66 5.74 0.24
CA GLY A 12 -17.42 6.36 0.69
C GLY A 12 -16.92 5.75 2.01
N ALA A 13 -17.81 5.50 2.96
CA ALA A 13 -17.48 4.86 4.23
C ALA A 13 -16.96 3.44 4.01
N ILE A 14 -17.67 2.61 3.21
CA ILE A 14 -17.22 1.24 2.89
C ILE A 14 -15.84 1.29 2.21
N ALA A 15 -15.67 2.14 1.20
CA ALA A 15 -14.40 2.28 0.51
C ALA A 15 -13.26 2.66 1.46
N SER A 16 -13.49 3.57 2.41
CA SER A 16 -12.50 3.97 3.40
C SER A 16 -12.10 2.84 4.34
N VAL A 17 -13.06 2.02 4.79
CA VAL A 17 -12.79 0.86 5.65
C VAL A 17 -12.03 -0.22 4.88
N SER A 18 -12.44 -0.53 3.64
CA SER A 18 -11.71 -1.45 2.77
C SER A 18 -10.27 -1.03 2.56
N LEU A 19 -10.04 0.27 2.41
CA LEU A 19 -8.70 0.82 2.22
C LEU A 19 -7.84 0.72 3.48
N LEU A 20 -8.42 0.93 4.66
CA LEU A 20 -7.73 0.70 5.94
C LEU A 20 -7.34 -0.78 6.11
N VAL A 21 -8.27 -1.70 5.86
CA VAL A 21 -7.99 -3.15 5.94
C VAL A 21 -6.90 -3.56 4.94
N GLY A 22 -6.94 -3.02 3.72
CA GLY A 22 -5.89 -3.19 2.73
C GLY A 22 -4.52 -2.68 3.21
N GLY A 23 -4.49 -1.49 3.83
CA GLY A 23 -3.28 -0.91 4.42
C GLY A 23 -2.69 -1.77 5.55
N ILE A 24 -3.54 -2.32 6.41
CA ILE A 24 -3.12 -3.28 7.45
C ILE A 24 -2.49 -4.53 6.82
N GLY A 25 -3.06 -5.02 5.71
CA GLY A 25 -2.50 -6.13 4.94
C GLY A 25 -1.08 -5.84 4.44
N ILE A 26 -0.85 -4.65 3.85
CA ILE A 26 0.48 -4.20 3.41
C ILE A 26 1.46 -4.19 4.58
N MET A 27 1.05 -3.62 5.72
CA MET A 27 1.89 -3.58 6.93
C MET A 27 2.27 -4.99 7.39
N ASN A 28 1.32 -5.92 7.41
CA ASN A 28 1.57 -7.28 7.90
C ASN A 28 2.52 -8.06 6.98
N ILE A 29 2.28 -8.00 5.66
CA ILE A 29 3.17 -8.62 4.67
C ILE A 29 4.59 -8.06 4.82
N MET A 30 4.73 -6.75 5.00
CA MET A 30 6.03 -6.13 5.16
C MET A 30 6.70 -6.51 6.49
N LEU A 31 5.95 -6.63 7.59
CA LEU A 31 6.50 -7.11 8.86
C LEU A 31 7.05 -8.53 8.73
N VAL A 32 6.28 -9.44 8.09
CA VAL A 32 6.72 -10.80 7.83
C VAL A 32 7.98 -10.81 6.94
N SER A 33 8.00 -10.02 5.87
CA SER A 33 9.17 -9.92 4.98
C SER A 33 10.43 -9.41 5.71
N VAL A 34 10.29 -8.43 6.62
CA VAL A 34 11.40 -7.96 7.45
C VAL A 34 11.90 -9.07 8.36
N THR A 35 11.00 -9.83 8.98
CA THR A 35 11.40 -10.94 9.85
C THR A 35 12.12 -12.06 9.09
N GLU A 36 11.67 -12.41 7.89
CA GLU A 36 12.32 -13.41 7.02
C GLU A 36 13.70 -12.95 6.55
N ARG A 37 13.86 -11.65 6.27
CA ARG A 37 15.12 -11.06 5.78
C ARG A 37 16.01 -10.49 6.89
N THR A 38 15.75 -10.80 8.17
CA THR A 38 16.48 -10.22 9.33
C THR A 38 18.00 -10.38 9.21
N ARG A 39 18.48 -11.58 8.83
CA ARG A 39 19.92 -11.87 8.69
C ARG A 39 20.57 -11.07 7.55
N GLU A 40 19.88 -10.91 6.42
CA GLU A 40 20.37 -10.09 5.31
C GLU A 40 20.51 -8.62 5.70
N ILE A 41 19.54 -8.09 6.45
CA ILE A 41 19.57 -6.71 6.98
C ILE A 41 20.75 -6.56 7.95
N GLY A 42 20.94 -7.53 8.85
CA GLY A 42 22.07 -7.58 9.78
C GLY A 42 23.43 -7.55 9.08
N ILE A 43 23.60 -8.37 8.02
CA ILE A 43 24.82 -8.38 7.20
C ILE A 43 25.04 -7.01 6.55
N ARG A 44 24.00 -6.38 5.96
CA ARG A 44 24.11 -5.05 5.35
C ARG A 44 24.53 -3.97 6.37
N MET A 45 24.02 -4.02 7.58
CA MET A 45 24.39 -3.07 8.63
C MET A 45 25.81 -3.34 9.16
N ALA A 46 26.24 -4.60 9.26
CA ALA A 46 27.60 -4.97 9.68
C ALA A 46 28.68 -4.50 8.69
N ILE A 47 28.36 -4.44 7.39
CA ILE A 47 29.26 -3.87 6.36
C ILE A 47 29.16 -2.33 6.24
N GLY A 48 28.37 -1.67 7.10
CA GLY A 48 28.33 -0.21 7.22
C GLY A 48 27.09 0.49 6.67
N ALA A 49 26.03 -0.21 6.28
CA ALA A 49 24.77 0.44 5.89
C ALA A 49 24.16 1.18 7.08
N ARG A 50 23.70 2.42 6.88
CA ARG A 50 23.07 3.22 7.94
C ARG A 50 21.59 2.83 8.07
N GLN A 51 21.02 3.02 9.24
CA GLN A 51 19.58 2.80 9.50
C GLN A 51 18.68 3.54 8.49
N LYS A 52 19.09 4.74 8.06
CA LYS A 52 18.34 5.52 7.05
C LYS A 52 18.31 4.83 5.67
N ASP A 53 19.34 4.07 5.32
CA ASP A 53 19.46 3.41 4.02
C ASP A 53 18.50 2.21 3.99
N ILE A 54 18.49 1.42 5.09
CA ILE A 54 17.55 0.31 5.29
C ILE A 54 16.11 0.82 5.31
N ARG A 55 15.83 1.88 6.07
CA ARG A 55 14.48 2.46 6.14
C ARG A 55 13.99 2.92 4.76
N SER A 56 14.84 3.63 4.01
CA SER A 56 14.49 4.10 2.66
C SER A 56 14.27 2.95 1.69
N GLN A 57 15.04 1.86 1.79
CA GLN A 57 14.84 0.66 0.97
C GLN A 57 13.46 0.04 1.19
N PHE A 58 13.08 -0.21 2.46
CA PHE A 58 11.78 -0.82 2.76
C PHE A 58 10.61 0.12 2.47
N LEU A 59 10.78 1.43 2.66
CA LEU A 59 9.79 2.42 2.24
C LEU A 59 9.58 2.42 0.72
N LEU A 60 10.66 2.29 -0.06
CA LEU A 60 10.58 2.17 -1.52
C LEU A 60 9.89 0.88 -1.94
N GLU A 61 10.18 -0.25 -1.26
CA GLU A 61 9.49 -1.52 -1.49
C GLU A 61 7.98 -1.39 -1.21
N ALA A 62 7.60 -0.74 -0.10
CA ALA A 62 6.20 -0.45 0.23
C ALA A 62 5.52 0.40 -0.84
N LEU A 63 6.20 1.45 -1.29
CA LEU A 63 5.71 2.37 -2.30
C LEU A 63 5.53 1.65 -3.65
N MET A 64 6.48 0.82 -4.06
CA MET A 64 6.38 0.04 -5.30
C MET A 64 5.22 -0.94 -5.26
N ILE A 65 5.03 -1.66 -4.14
CA ILE A 65 3.88 -2.56 -3.96
C ILE A 65 2.57 -1.78 -4.03
N SER A 66 2.50 -0.62 -3.37
CA SER A 66 1.32 0.24 -3.38
C SER A 66 1.01 0.75 -4.79
N ILE A 67 2.00 1.24 -5.52
CA ILE A 67 1.82 1.75 -6.89
C ILE A 67 1.40 0.62 -7.84
N ALA A 68 2.03 -0.55 -7.76
CA ALA A 68 1.65 -1.71 -8.56
C ALA A 68 0.21 -2.14 -8.28
N GLY A 69 -0.18 -2.23 -7.00
CA GLY A 69 -1.56 -2.51 -6.60
C GLY A 69 -2.55 -1.46 -7.12
N CYS A 70 -2.20 -0.18 -7.05
CA CYS A 70 -3.01 0.91 -7.61
C CYS A 70 -3.20 0.79 -9.13
N LEU A 71 -2.13 0.50 -9.88
CA LEU A 71 -2.20 0.33 -11.33
C LEU A 71 -3.10 -0.84 -11.70
N ILE A 72 -2.93 -1.99 -11.03
CA ILE A 72 -3.78 -3.17 -11.24
C ILE A 72 -5.23 -2.84 -10.89
N GLY A 73 -5.48 -2.22 -9.73
CA GLY A 73 -6.81 -1.81 -9.30
C GLY A 73 -7.48 -0.82 -10.25
N LEU A 74 -6.71 0.12 -10.81
CA LEU A 74 -7.19 1.09 -11.80
C LEU A 74 -7.58 0.40 -13.10
N LEU A 75 -6.73 -0.50 -13.61
CA LEU A 75 -7.02 -1.27 -14.82
C LEU A 75 -8.28 -2.14 -14.65
N LEU A 76 -8.41 -2.82 -13.51
CA LEU A 76 -9.59 -3.62 -13.19
C LEU A 76 -10.85 -2.76 -13.02
N GLY A 77 -10.73 -1.60 -12.37
CA GLY A 77 -11.84 -0.66 -12.18
C GLY A 77 -12.34 -0.05 -13.49
N ILE A 78 -11.43 0.44 -14.33
CA ILE A 78 -11.76 0.98 -15.66
C ILE A 78 -12.29 -0.14 -16.56
N GLY A 79 -11.63 -1.29 -16.60
CA GLY A 79 -12.05 -2.44 -17.40
C GLY A 79 -13.44 -2.95 -17.00
N GLY A 80 -13.71 -3.04 -15.70
CA GLY A 80 -15.04 -3.41 -15.18
C GLY A 80 -16.10 -2.38 -15.53
N ALA A 81 -15.80 -1.08 -15.43
CA ALA A 81 -16.71 -0.01 -15.83
C ALA A 81 -17.06 -0.08 -17.32
N LEU A 82 -16.06 -0.29 -18.19
CA LEU A 82 -16.28 -0.43 -19.63
C LEU A 82 -17.11 -1.69 -19.96
N LEU A 83 -16.86 -2.81 -19.28
CA LEU A 83 -17.61 -4.05 -19.47
C LEU A 83 -19.08 -3.88 -19.08
N ILE A 84 -19.35 -3.23 -17.94
CA ILE A 84 -20.73 -2.95 -17.51
C ILE A 84 -21.41 -1.99 -18.48
N ASN A 85 -20.71 -0.96 -18.97
CA ASN A 85 -21.25 -0.03 -19.97
C ASN A 85 -21.58 -0.72 -21.31
N ALA A 86 -20.86 -1.79 -21.67
CA ALA A 86 -21.14 -2.55 -22.89
C ALA A 86 -22.34 -3.50 -22.75
N ILE A 87 -22.63 -3.98 -21.54
CA ILE A 87 -23.71 -4.96 -21.27
C ILE A 87 -24.99 -4.27 -20.75
N SER A 88 -24.86 -3.06 -20.19
CA SER A 88 -25.94 -2.25 -19.65
C SER A 88 -25.91 -0.86 -20.27
N ASP A 89 -27.06 -0.28 -20.62
CA ASP A 89 -27.20 1.12 -21.11
C ASP A 89 -26.84 2.20 -20.07
N MET A 90 -26.06 1.86 -19.04
CA MET A 90 -25.61 2.79 -18.00
C MET A 90 -24.33 3.51 -18.42
N VAL A 91 -24.41 4.83 -18.57
CA VAL A 91 -23.26 5.69 -18.85
C VAL A 91 -22.41 5.86 -17.59
N ILE A 92 -21.25 5.20 -17.53
CA ILE A 92 -20.27 5.36 -16.44
C ILE A 92 -19.24 6.42 -16.83
N VAL A 93 -19.24 7.55 -16.13
CA VAL A 93 -18.28 8.65 -16.37
C VAL A 93 -17.08 8.49 -15.45
N ILE A 94 -15.91 8.26 -16.04
CA ILE A 94 -14.63 8.17 -15.32
C ILE A 94 -13.97 9.54 -15.36
N SER A 95 -13.90 10.21 -14.21
CA SER A 95 -13.21 11.50 -14.09
C SER A 95 -11.73 11.29 -13.73
N GLY A 96 -10.82 11.90 -14.50
CA GLY A 96 -9.39 11.88 -14.22
C GLY A 96 -9.03 12.48 -12.84
N GLY A 97 -9.83 13.44 -12.35
CA GLY A 97 -9.65 14.01 -11.01
C GLY A 97 -9.89 12.97 -9.91
N SER A 98 -10.92 12.14 -10.06
CA SER A 98 -11.22 11.06 -9.10
C SER A 98 -10.12 9.99 -9.10
N VAL A 99 -9.55 9.69 -10.27
CA VAL A 99 -8.41 8.75 -10.39
C VAL A 99 -7.19 9.30 -9.65
N LEU A 100 -6.84 10.58 -9.84
CA LEU A 100 -5.74 11.22 -9.14
C LEU A 100 -5.92 11.21 -7.62
N VAL A 101 -7.13 11.54 -7.14
CA VAL A 101 -7.44 11.49 -5.69
C VAL A 101 -7.33 10.08 -5.15
N ALA A 102 -7.90 9.08 -5.84
CA ALA A 102 -7.82 7.69 -5.42
C ALA A 102 -6.37 7.20 -5.37
N PHE A 103 -5.56 7.53 -6.37
CA PHE A 103 -4.14 7.18 -6.42
C PHE A 103 -3.36 7.86 -5.28
N GLY A 104 -3.58 9.15 -5.04
CA GLY A 104 -2.93 9.89 -3.96
C GLY A 104 -3.26 9.33 -2.57
N VAL A 105 -4.53 9.00 -2.34
CA VAL A 105 -4.99 8.42 -1.08
C VAL A 105 -4.41 7.01 -0.87
N ALA A 106 -4.37 6.18 -1.91
CA ALA A 106 -3.77 4.85 -1.83
C ALA A 106 -2.25 4.90 -1.63
N ALA A 107 -1.53 5.76 -2.34
CA ALA A 107 -0.10 5.98 -2.13
C ALA A 107 0.21 6.50 -0.72
N GLY A 108 -0.62 7.40 -0.19
CA GLY A 108 -0.51 7.88 1.19
C GLY A 108 -0.65 6.77 2.21
N ILE A 109 -1.57 5.83 2.00
CA ILE A 109 -1.76 4.66 2.87
C ILE A 109 -0.61 3.67 2.75
N GLY A 110 -0.10 3.41 1.55
CA GLY A 110 1.10 2.60 1.35
C GLY A 110 2.31 3.15 2.12
N ILE A 111 2.52 4.47 2.07
CA ILE A 111 3.59 5.13 2.83
C ILE A 111 3.33 5.05 4.34
N PHE A 112 2.11 5.35 4.78
CA PHE A 112 1.76 5.37 6.20
C PHE A 112 1.94 4.00 6.86
N PHE A 113 1.38 2.95 6.25
CA PHE A 113 1.46 1.58 6.78
C PHE A 113 2.82 0.92 6.53
N GLY A 114 3.58 1.33 5.50
CA GLY A 114 4.95 0.88 5.26
C GLY A 114 6.00 1.54 6.16
N PHE A 115 5.71 2.70 6.75
CA PHE A 115 6.67 3.41 7.59
C PHE A 115 7.02 2.67 8.88
N TYR A 116 6.02 2.09 9.57
CA TYR A 116 6.24 1.32 10.80
C TYR A 116 7.19 0.13 10.61
N PRO A 117 6.95 -0.81 9.67
CA PRO A 117 7.85 -1.94 9.46
C PRO A 117 9.22 -1.50 8.93
N ALA A 118 9.30 -0.48 8.06
CA ALA A 118 10.57 0.05 7.60
C ALA A 118 11.42 0.64 8.74
N ARG A 119 10.78 1.31 9.70
CA ARG A 119 11.45 1.80 10.91
C ARG A 119 11.89 0.64 11.80
N ARG A 120 11.08 -0.41 11.93
CA ARG A 120 11.42 -1.61 12.70
C ARG A 120 12.62 -2.35 12.10
N ALA A 121 12.66 -2.50 10.77
CA ALA A 121 13.80 -3.09 10.05
C ALA A 121 15.09 -2.31 10.27
N ALA A 122 15.01 -0.98 10.23
CA ALA A 122 16.15 -0.10 10.43
C ALA A 122 16.66 -0.05 11.88
N ALA A 123 15.86 -0.48 12.86
CA ALA A 123 16.20 -0.47 14.28
C ALA A 123 16.74 -1.82 14.80
N LEU A 124 16.92 -2.81 13.91
CA LEU A 124 17.49 -4.11 14.26
C LEU A 124 18.95 -3.96 14.71
N ASP A 125 19.35 -4.65 15.78
CA ASP A 125 20.75 -4.75 16.19
C ASP A 125 21.48 -5.75 15.27
N PRO A 126 22.57 -5.35 14.57
CA PRO A 126 23.33 -6.24 13.70
C PRO A 126 23.82 -7.51 14.41
N ILE A 127 24.19 -7.41 15.69
CA ILE A 127 24.73 -8.54 16.46
C ILE A 127 23.61 -9.56 16.73
N GLU A 128 22.43 -9.07 17.09
CA GLU A 128 21.26 -9.91 17.37
C GLU A 128 20.70 -10.54 16.09
N ALA A 129 20.73 -9.80 14.98
CA ALA A 129 20.32 -10.24 13.66
C ALA A 129 21.23 -11.34 13.08
N LEU A 130 22.52 -11.35 13.41
CA LEU A 130 23.48 -12.39 13.01
C LEU A 130 23.48 -13.62 13.93
N ARG A 131 22.99 -13.45 15.17
CA ARG A 131 22.89 -14.52 16.17
C ARG A 131 21.59 -15.33 16.05
N HIS A 132 20.57 -14.78 15.40
CA HIS A 132 19.40 -15.56 14.96
C HIS A 132 19.86 -16.57 13.89
N GLN A 133 19.90 -17.85 14.29
CA GLN A 133 20.31 -19.07 13.55
C GLN A 133 20.89 -18.89 12.13
#